data_AF-I2H818-F1
#
_entry.id   AF-I2H818-F1
#
_cell.length_a   1.000
_cell.length_b   1.000
_cell.length_c   1.000
_cell.angle_alpha   90.00
_cell.angle_beta   90.00
_cell.angle_gamma   90.00
#
_symmetry.space_group_name_H-M   'P 1'
#
loop_
_entity.id
_entity.type
_entity.pdbx_description
1 polymer ?
#
loop_
_entity_poly.entity_id
_entity_poly.type
_entity_poly.pdbx_seq_one_letter_code
_entity_poly.pdbx_strand_id
1 'polypeptide(L)'
;MSLLKDLLEQPVLVLTVEGDSICGSLDGFDKAGNVMVSNTHGLRVIRSSEVVFVASYDGDIKEFAHIKDTKNKIQDEYLIWEKVWSMKLQKLQLEKN
;
A
#
# COMPACT_ATOMS: atom_id res chain seq x y z
N MET A 1 0.92 -9.11 22.02
CA MET A 1 1.80 -9.84 21.06
C MET A 1 2.08 -8.89 19.92
N SER A 2 3.34 -8.61 19.60
CA SER A 2 3.74 -7.62 18.58
C SER A 2 4.18 -8.34 17.32
N LEU A 3 3.35 -8.31 16.28
CA LEU A 3 3.50 -9.04 15.01
C LEU A 3 4.80 -8.72 14.25
N LEU A 4 5.41 -7.54 14.44
CA LEU A 4 6.70 -7.17 13.83
C LEU A 4 7.93 -7.71 14.57
N LYS A 5 7.80 -8.02 15.87
CA LYS A 5 8.92 -8.56 16.65
C LYS A 5 9.33 -9.94 16.13
N ASP A 6 8.34 -10.71 15.70
CA ASP A 6 8.53 -12.05 15.15
C ASP A 6 9.15 -12.03 13.74
N LEU A 7 9.23 -10.85 13.11
CA LEU A 7 9.84 -10.64 11.79
C LEU A 7 11.28 -10.10 11.86
N LEU A 8 11.80 -9.81 13.05
CA LEU A 8 13.18 -9.33 13.19
C LEU A 8 14.17 -10.36 12.65
N GLU A 9 15.16 -9.90 11.88
CA GLU A 9 16.18 -10.71 11.22
C GLU A 9 15.61 -11.73 10.22
N GLN A 10 14.32 -11.62 9.88
CA GLN A 10 13.66 -12.45 8.87
C GLN A 10 13.59 -11.70 7.54
N PRO A 11 13.57 -12.43 6.41
CA PRO A 11 13.31 -11.82 5.12
C PRO A 11 11.87 -11.32 5.07
N VAL A 12 11.72 -10.07 4.66
CA VAL A 12 10.45 -9.35 4.59
C VAL A 12 10.26 -8.67 3.24
N LEU A 13 8.99 -8.50 2.90
CA LEU A 13 8.51 -7.57 1.87
C LEU A 13 7.87 -6.38 2.57
N VAL A 14 8.29 -5.18 2.18
CA VAL A 14 7.66 -3.91 2.57
C VAL A 14 6.99 -3.31 1.34
N LEU A 15 5.69 -3.00 1.44
CA LEU A 15 5.00 -2.20 0.43
C LEU A 15 4.90 -0.75 0.87
N THR A 16 5.19 0.15 -0.07
CA THR A 16 5.13 1.59 0.15
C THR A 16 3.82 2.21 -0.33
N VAL A 17 3.52 3.43 0.14
CA VAL A 17 2.30 4.16 -0.24
C VAL A 17 2.23 4.51 -1.72
N GLU A 18 3.38 4.58 -2.41
CA GLU A 18 3.46 4.80 -3.85
C GLU A 18 3.29 3.49 -4.64
N GLY A 19 3.19 2.34 -3.98
CA GLY A 19 3.03 1.03 -4.62
C GLY A 19 4.34 0.31 -4.96
N ASP A 20 5.47 0.83 -4.47
CA ASP A 20 6.76 0.15 -4.61
C ASP A 20 6.94 -0.95 -3.56
N SER A 21 7.61 -2.02 -4.01
CA SER A 21 7.96 -3.18 -3.21
C SER A 21 9.45 -3.16 -2.84
N ILE A 22 9.75 -3.32 -1.55
CA ILE A 22 11.11 -3.38 -1.04
C ILE A 22 11.30 -4.71 -0.32
N CYS A 23 12.24 -5.52 -0.81
CA CYS A 23 12.65 -6.74 -0.13
C CYS A 23 13.97 -6.55 0.61
N GLY A 24 14.08 -7.23 1.73
CA GLY A 24 15.29 -7.28 2.55
C GLY A 24 15.04 -7.99 3.88
N SER A 25 15.99 -7.89 4.80
CA SER A 25 15.87 -8.34 6.18
C SER A 25 15.36 -7.21 7.06
N LEU A 26 14.39 -7.47 7.93
CA LEU A 26 13.92 -6.47 8.90
C LEU A 26 14.90 -6.38 10.08
N ASP A 27 15.67 -5.29 10.14
CA ASP A 27 16.68 -5.10 11.18
C ASP A 27 16.11 -4.41 12.43
N GLY A 28 15.02 -3.68 12.29
CA GLY A 28 14.45 -2.91 13.39
C GLY A 28 13.17 -2.18 13.05
N PHE A 29 12.43 -1.83 14.09
CA PHE A 29 11.25 -0.98 13.99
C PHE A 29 11.05 -0.18 15.29
N ASP A 30 10.30 0.91 15.21
CA ASP A 30 9.88 1.68 16.38
C ASP A 30 8.36 1.64 16.61
N LYS A 31 7.90 2.30 17.68
CA LYS A 31 6.47 2.37 18.01
C LYS A 31 5.64 3.16 16.99
N ALA A 32 6.27 4.02 16.19
CA ALA A 32 5.58 4.78 15.16
C ALA A 32 5.40 3.97 13.87
N GLY A 33 6.07 2.81 13.74
CA GLY A 33 6.06 1.97 12.56
C GLY A 33 7.15 2.33 11.55
N ASN A 34 8.16 3.12 11.95
CA ASN A 34 9.34 3.31 11.10
C ASN A 34 10.08 1.97 11.05
N VAL A 35 10.55 1.58 9.87
CA VAL A 35 11.20 0.27 9.66
C VAL A 35 12.58 0.42 9.07
N MET A 36 13.49 -0.42 9.54
CA MET A 36 14.86 -0.53 9.05
C MET A 36 14.97 -1.87 8.31
N VAL A 37 15.32 -1.80 7.03
CA VAL A 37 15.43 -2.97 6.17
C VAL A 37 16.80 -2.99 5.50
N SER A 38 17.57 -4.05 5.70
CA SER A 38 18.83 -4.28 5.00
C SER A 38 18.63 -5.15 3.76
N ASN A 39 19.30 -4.82 2.67
CA ASN A 39 19.39 -5.68 1.49
C ASN A 39 20.78 -5.57 0.84
N THR A 40 20.95 -6.18 -0.33
CA THR A 40 22.21 -6.17 -1.10
C THR A 40 22.70 -4.76 -1.46
N HIS A 41 21.81 -3.77 -1.47
CA HIS A 41 22.12 -2.36 -1.77
C HIS A 41 22.39 -1.53 -0.50
N GLY A 42 22.34 -2.13 0.69
CA GLY A 42 22.61 -1.50 1.97
C GLY A 42 21.39 -1.40 2.87
N LEU A 43 21.48 -0.52 3.86
CA LEU A 43 20.43 -0.27 4.86
C LEU A 43 19.48 0.84 4.38
N ARG A 44 18.18 0.56 4.38
CA ARG A 44 17.13 1.57 4.15
C ARG A 44 16.32 1.79 5.42
N VAL A 45 16.08 3.05 5.75
CA VAL A 45 15.15 3.45 6.81
C VAL A 45 13.92 4.05 6.16
N ILE A 46 12.77 3.42 6.35
CA ILE A 46 11.50 3.82 5.76
C ILE A 46 10.63 4.40 6.86
N ARG A 47 10.14 5.62 6.62
CA ARG A 47 9.24 6.29 7.56
C ARG A 47 7.88 5.59 7.57
N SER A 48 7.24 5.52 8.73
CA SER A 48 5.95 4.87 8.90
C SER A 48 4.84 5.41 8.00
N SER A 49 4.86 6.70 7.67
CA SER A 49 3.91 7.31 6.72
C SER A 49 4.00 6.74 5.31
N GLU A 50 5.15 6.16 4.97
CA GLU A 50 5.41 5.58 3.66
C GLU A 50 5.17 4.07 3.64
N VAL A 51 4.92 3.44 4.78
CA VAL A 51 4.72 1.99 4.90
C VAL A 51 3.24 1.65 4.85
N VAL A 52 2.85 0.78 3.91
CA VAL A 52 1.49 0.22 3.82
C VAL A 52 1.40 -1.06 4.63
N PHE A 53 2.31 -2.00 4.40
CA PHE A 53 2.44 -3.19 5.22
C PHE A 53 3.85 -3.77 5.16
N VAL A 54 4.16 -4.61 6.14
CA VAL A 54 5.36 -5.46 6.20
C VAL A 54 4.90 -6.90 6.40
N ALA A 55 5.42 -7.82 5.61
CA ALA A 55 5.11 -9.24 5.71
C ALA A 55 6.37 -10.09 5.59
N SER A 56 6.38 -11.25 6.25
CA SER A 56 7.39 -12.28 5.97
C SER A 56 7.33 -12.65 4.49
N TYR A 57 8.48 -12.72 3.85
CA TYR A 57 8.59 -13.05 2.44
C TYR A 57 9.84 -13.88 2.19
N ASP A 58 9.64 -15.14 1.80
CA ASP A 58 10.70 -16.11 1.54
C ASP A 58 10.83 -16.43 0.03
N GLY A 59 10.26 -15.58 -0.82
CA GLY A 59 10.36 -15.73 -2.27
C GLY A 59 11.65 -15.11 -2.82
N ASP A 60 11.96 -15.44 -4.07
CA ASP A 60 13.05 -14.77 -4.80
C ASP A 60 12.82 -13.26 -4.78
N ILE A 61 13.86 -12.50 -4.43
CA ILE A 61 13.89 -11.03 -4.53
C ILE A 61 13.90 -10.66 -6.03
N LYS A 62 12.75 -10.81 -6.68
CA LYS A 62 12.50 -10.33 -8.03
C LYS A 62 11.75 -9.01 -7.92
N GLU A 63 11.96 -8.14 -8.90
CA GLU A 63 11.19 -6.91 -9.00
C GLU A 63 9.70 -7.26 -9.05
N PHE A 64 8.97 -6.87 -8.01
CA PHE A 64 7.53 -6.98 -8.02
C PHE A 64 6.98 -5.96 -9.00
N ALA A 65 5.91 -6.32 -9.70
CA ALA A 65 5.16 -5.36 -10.49
C ALA A 65 4.75 -4.18 -9.58
N HIS A 66 4.99 -2.95 -10.05
CA HIS A 66 4.52 -1.74 -9.37
C HIS A 66 3.00 -1.81 -9.27
N ILE A 67 2.48 -1.78 -8.04
CA ILE A 67 1.04 -1.74 -7.79
C ILE A 67 0.59 -0.28 -7.73
N LYS A 68 -0.72 -0.04 -7.84
CA LYS A 68 -1.25 1.32 -7.71
C LYS A 68 -0.89 1.88 -6.32
N ASP A 69 -0.56 3.17 -6.28
CA ASP A 69 -0.45 3.91 -5.03
C ASP A 69 -1.73 3.83 -4.17
N THR A 70 -1.59 4.18 -2.89
CA THR A 70 -2.71 4.23 -1.94
C THR A 70 -3.62 5.44 -2.14
N LYS A 71 -3.23 6.38 -3.03
CA LYS A 71 -3.98 7.61 -3.25
C LYS A 71 -5.15 7.29 -4.18
N ASN A 72 -6.36 7.44 -3.65
CA ASN A 72 -7.57 7.38 -4.48
C ASN A 72 -7.85 8.72 -5.16
N LYS A 73 -6.83 9.34 -5.76
CA LYS A 73 -7.01 10.56 -6.55
C LYS A 73 -7.54 10.16 -7.92
N ILE A 74 -8.82 10.44 -8.15
CA ILE A 74 -9.48 10.23 -9.43
C ILE A 74 -9.51 11.56 -10.16
N GLN A 75 -9.02 11.57 -11.40
CA GLN A 75 -9.09 12.75 -12.24
C GLN A 75 -10.55 13.08 -12.55
N ASP A 76 -10.92 14.36 -12.41
CA ASP A 76 -12.25 14.89 -12.73
C ASP A 76 -13.40 14.09 -12.08
N GLU A 77 -13.23 13.69 -10.82
CA GLU A 77 -14.19 12.85 -10.07
C GLU A 77 -15.62 13.43 -10.09
N TYR A 78 -15.76 14.75 -10.12
CA TYR A 78 -17.06 15.43 -10.21
C TYR A 78 -17.86 15.04 -11.46
N LEU A 79 -17.20 14.78 -12.60
CA LEU A 79 -17.88 14.32 -13.83
C LEU A 79 -18.48 12.92 -13.67
N ILE A 80 -17.78 12.05 -12.92
CA ILE A 80 -18.30 10.72 -12.58
C ILE A 80 -19.55 10.88 -11.72
N TRP A 81 -19.51 11.76 -10.72
CA TRP A 81 -20.65 11.99 -9.83
C TRP A 81 -21.84 12.65 -10.55
N GLU A 82 -21.61 13.58 -11.47
CA GLU A 82 -22.65 14.17 -12.31
C GLU A 82 -23.38 13.10 -13.14
N LYS A 83 -22.62 12.17 -13.73
CA LYS A 83 -23.18 11.04 -14.48
C LYS A 83 -23.98 10.10 -13.56
N VAL A 84 -23.42 9.74 -12.40
CA VAL A 84 -24.10 8.88 -11.41
C VAL A 84 -25.42 9.50 -10.97
N TRP A 85 -25.45 10.81 -10.73
CA TRP A 85 -26.66 11.54 -10.37
C TRP A 85 -27.72 11.51 -11.47
N SER A 86 -27.31 11.81 -12.70
CA SER A 86 -28.19 11.79 -13.88
C SER A 86 -28.84 10.42 -14.09
N MET A 87 -28.08 9.34 -13.92
CA MET A 87 -28.60 7.96 -14.00
C MET A 87 -29.62 7.65 -12.91
N LYS A 88 -29.40 8.12 -11.67
CA LYS A 88 -30.38 7.94 -10.57
C LYS A 88 -31.70 8.67 -10.85
N LEU A 89 -31.64 9.89 -11.39
CA LEU A 89 -32.85 10.65 -11.75
C LEU A 89 -33.68 9.94 -12.82
N GLN A 90 -33.03 9.41 -13.87
CA GLN A 90 -33.71 8.64 -14.92
C GLN A 90 -34.40 7.40 -14.35
N LYS A 91 -33.72 6.66 -13.46
CA LYS A 91 -34.29 5.48 -12.81
C LYS A 91 -35.54 5.81 -11.99
N LEU A 92 -35.50 6.88 -11.20
CA LEU A 92 -36.65 7.33 -10.39
C LEU A 92 -37.83 7.81 -11.24
N GLN A 93 -37.59 8.34 -12.44
CA GLN A 93 -38.65 8.71 -13.37
C GLN A 93 -39.31 7.49 -14.00
N LEU A 94 -38.53 6.45 -14.32
CA LEU A 94 -39.04 5.18 -14.85
C LEU A 94 -39.85 4.38 -13.82
N GLU A 95 -39.49 4.45 -12.54
CA GLU A 95 -40.20 3.75 -11.45
C GLU A 95 -41.52 4.43 -11.04
N LYS A 96 -41.76 5.67 -11.49
CA LYS A 96 -42.99 6.43 -11.21
C LYS A 96 -44.05 6.32 -12.31
N ASN A 97 -43.72 5.73 -13.45
CA ASN A 97 -44.62 5.44 -14.56
C ASN A 97 -44.97 3.95 -14.59
#